data_AF-A0A960CR58-F1
#
_entry.id   AF-A0A960CR58-F1
#
_cell.length_a   1.000
_cell.length_b   1.000
_cell.length_c   1.000
_cell.angle_alpha   90.00
_cell.angle_beta   90.00
_cell.angle_gamma   90.00
#
_symmetry.space_group_name_H-M   'P 1'
#
loop_
_entity.id
_entity.type
_entity.pdbx_description
1 polymer ?
#
loop_
_entity_poly.entity_id
_entity_poly.type
_entity_poly.pdbx_seq_one_letter_code
_entity_poly.pdbx_strand_id
1 'polypeptide(L)'
;MRWYSCPDNQPLQLRQTPRPMSRNANSDPEQVRLRAYVADTTELVAAVRISDRPWALRIDVGTPHSRDLLSDVADLDNYAHPIANELKNPYLVSVWATKQRDAQQRSYVRIADARVASPPEQVLMVRTTASVEKNAFKDEIKAAVYEAGAQMLPDGVPVRLELSFVIGNRGWLPLWKPTIDALDPLLGRTYPDNPYHPLDGRIVELGMHMESDPSLGYDVLIGIAPSPWQAFDRTGRRRVFGQRVTCPRCRATPGQECPTSYGDNHPERMAAFDRSRDVAHAMGLGDTATDTWPDEALVAFYGEWPTSRAWDTGGQKRAPKIGPDWTL
;
A
#
# COMPACT_ATOMS: atom_id res chain seq x y z
N MET A 1 -22.55 -9.30 0.82
CA MET A 1 -21.40 -8.38 0.90
C MET A 1 -20.20 -9.04 0.25
N ARG A 2 -19.57 -8.40 -0.74
CA ARG A 2 -18.43 -8.95 -1.50
C ARG A 2 -17.12 -8.28 -1.14
N TRP A 3 -16.05 -9.06 -1.21
CA TRP A 3 -14.68 -8.60 -1.09
C TRP A 3 -13.94 -8.98 -2.37
N TYR A 4 -13.01 -8.15 -2.83
CA TYR A 4 -12.27 -8.38 -4.06
C TYR A 4 -10.76 -8.32 -3.81
N SER A 5 -9.98 -9.17 -4.46
CA SER A 5 -8.52 -9.15 -4.31
C SER A 5 -7.93 -7.86 -4.88
N CYS A 6 -6.96 -7.27 -4.18
CA CYS A 6 -6.14 -6.18 -4.69
C CYS A 6 -5.48 -6.55 -6.04
N PRO A 7 -5.55 -5.68 -7.08
CA PRO A 7 -4.87 -5.89 -8.34
C PRO A 7 -3.35 -6.08 -8.20
N ASP A 8 -2.85 -7.19 -8.75
CA ASP A 8 -1.45 -7.63 -8.75
C ASP A 8 -0.87 -7.85 -10.16
N ASN A 9 -1.62 -7.46 -11.20
CA ASN A 9 -1.17 -7.46 -12.59
C ASN A 9 -0.07 -6.42 -12.85
N GLN A 10 0.42 -6.37 -14.09
CA GLN A 10 1.47 -5.45 -14.50
C GLN A 10 1.05 -3.98 -14.27
N PRO A 11 1.81 -3.20 -13.48
CA PRO A 11 1.53 -1.78 -13.30
C PRO A 11 1.86 -0.96 -14.53
N LEU A 12 1.09 0.11 -14.74
CA LEU A 12 1.48 1.25 -15.56
C LEU A 12 2.09 2.32 -14.64
N GLN A 13 3.26 2.83 -14.99
CA GLN A 13 3.87 3.94 -14.24
C GLN A 13 3.15 5.25 -14.57
N LEU A 14 2.75 5.99 -13.54
CA LEU A 14 2.13 7.31 -13.70
C LEU A 14 3.15 8.31 -14.26
N ARG A 15 2.76 9.06 -15.30
CA ARG A 15 3.61 10.08 -15.95
C ARG A 15 3.71 11.37 -15.14
N GLN A 16 2.77 11.60 -14.21
CA GLN A 16 2.74 12.74 -13.30
C GLN A 16 2.71 12.26 -11.84
N THR A 17 3.31 13.06 -10.94
CA THR A 17 3.20 12.85 -9.49
C THR A 17 1.73 12.87 -9.06
N PRO A 18 1.24 11.87 -8.30
CA PRO A 18 -0.13 11.86 -7.79
C PRO A 18 -0.48 13.16 -7.06
N ARG A 19 -1.68 13.65 -7.30
CA ARG A 19 -2.24 14.83 -6.62
C ARG A 19 -3.43 14.39 -5.76
N PRO A 20 -3.42 14.68 -4.45
CA PRO A 20 -4.59 14.44 -3.63
C PRO A 20 -5.69 15.45 -4.01
N MET A 21 -6.93 15.12 -3.68
CA MET A 21 -8.06 16.03 -3.80
C MET A 21 -7.80 17.30 -2.96
N SER A 22 -7.91 18.47 -3.58
CA SER A 22 -7.85 19.76 -2.90
C SER A 22 -9.27 20.30 -2.68
N ARG A 23 -9.47 21.11 -1.64
CA ARG A 23 -10.71 21.86 -1.38
C ARG A 23 -10.62 23.32 -1.84
N ASN A 24 -9.50 23.73 -2.46
CA ASN A 24 -9.29 25.09 -2.95
C ASN A 24 -10.26 25.43 -4.11
N ALA A 25 -10.44 26.72 -4.38
CA ALA A 25 -11.27 27.21 -5.48
C ALA A 25 -10.85 26.63 -6.85
N ASN A 26 -11.79 26.47 -7.79
CA ASN A 26 -11.55 25.77 -9.07
C ASN A 26 -10.38 26.32 -9.92
N SER A 27 -10.06 27.60 -9.77
CA SER A 27 -8.95 28.30 -10.45
C SER A 27 -7.60 28.18 -9.73
N ASP A 28 -7.56 27.56 -8.56
CA ASP A 28 -6.35 27.39 -7.75
C ASP A 28 -5.32 26.49 -8.45
N PRO A 29 -4.00 26.79 -8.36
CA PRO A 29 -2.96 25.98 -8.98
C PRO A 29 -2.98 24.49 -8.58
N GLU A 30 -3.44 24.13 -7.37
CA GLU A 30 -3.60 22.73 -6.98
C GLU A 30 -4.72 22.04 -7.76
N GLN A 31 -5.86 22.70 -7.94
CA GLN A 31 -6.97 22.17 -8.74
C GLN A 31 -6.60 22.01 -10.22
N VAL A 32 -5.80 22.93 -10.76
CA VAL A 32 -5.27 22.81 -12.13
C VAL A 32 -4.36 21.58 -12.26
N ARG A 33 -3.44 21.38 -11.30
CA ARG A 33 -2.54 20.21 -11.28
C ARG A 33 -3.30 18.90 -11.07
N LEU A 34 -4.33 18.90 -10.22
CA LEU A 34 -5.19 17.74 -9.99
C LEU A 34 -5.91 17.32 -11.28
N ARG A 35 -6.53 18.27 -11.99
CA ARG A 35 -7.18 17.98 -13.29
C ARG A 35 -6.19 17.45 -14.33
N ALA A 36 -4.99 18.04 -14.41
CA ALA A 36 -3.94 17.56 -15.33
C ALA A 36 -3.49 16.12 -15.01
N TYR A 37 -3.32 15.79 -13.74
CA TYR A 37 -2.99 14.44 -13.27
C TYR A 37 -4.10 13.42 -13.57
N VAL A 38 -5.37 13.79 -13.33
CA VAL A 38 -6.53 12.93 -13.59
C VAL A 38 -6.71 12.66 -15.08
N ALA A 39 -6.57 13.69 -15.93
CA ALA A 39 -6.65 13.55 -17.39
C ALA A 39 -5.52 12.67 -17.95
N ASP A 40 -4.28 12.90 -17.53
CA ASP A 40 -3.11 12.11 -17.93
C ASP A 40 -3.24 10.64 -17.52
N THR A 41 -3.68 10.39 -16.28
CA THR A 41 -3.92 9.02 -15.80
C THR A 41 -5.02 8.34 -16.62
N THR A 42 -6.06 9.07 -16.99
CA THR A 42 -7.18 8.56 -17.79
C THR A 42 -6.77 8.20 -19.21
N GLU A 43 -5.94 9.03 -19.85
CA GLU A 43 -5.33 8.71 -21.15
C GLU A 43 -4.42 7.48 -21.05
N LEU A 44 -3.54 7.43 -20.04
CA LEU A 44 -2.58 6.34 -19.82
C LEU A 44 -3.26 4.97 -19.71
N VAL A 45 -4.41 4.90 -19.03
CA VAL A 45 -5.15 3.64 -18.81
C VAL A 45 -6.18 3.34 -19.90
N ALA A 46 -6.38 4.21 -20.89
CA ALA A 46 -7.44 4.08 -21.89
C ALA A 46 -7.35 2.75 -22.67
N ALA A 47 -6.15 2.32 -23.04
CA ALA A 47 -5.90 1.08 -23.78
C ALA A 47 -6.12 -0.21 -22.95
N VAL A 48 -6.22 -0.11 -21.62
CA VAL A 48 -6.46 -1.25 -20.70
C VAL A 48 -7.77 -1.11 -19.92
N ARG A 49 -8.65 -0.18 -20.32
CA ARG A 49 -9.92 0.09 -19.63
C ARG A 49 -10.89 -1.08 -19.83
N ILE A 50 -11.49 -1.53 -18.73
CA ILE A 50 -12.54 -2.56 -18.74
C ILE A 50 -13.90 -1.86 -18.63
N SER A 51 -14.86 -2.24 -19.49
CA SER A 51 -16.15 -1.55 -19.64
C SER A 51 -17.38 -2.46 -19.69
N ASP A 52 -17.19 -3.77 -19.72
CA ASP A 52 -18.20 -4.79 -20.00
C ASP A 52 -18.42 -5.80 -18.85
N ARG A 53 -17.54 -5.78 -17.84
CA ARG A 53 -17.54 -6.75 -16.73
C ARG A 53 -16.90 -6.17 -15.46
N PRO A 54 -17.17 -6.74 -14.27
CA PRO A 54 -16.64 -6.26 -12.99
C PRO A 54 -15.12 -6.09 -12.99
N TRP A 55 -14.64 -4.91 -12.62
CA TRP A 55 -13.22 -4.57 -12.61
C TRP A 55 -12.80 -3.82 -11.34
N ALA A 56 -11.50 -3.86 -11.09
CA ALA A 56 -10.85 -3.25 -9.94
C ALA A 56 -9.76 -2.25 -10.38
N LEU A 57 -9.75 -1.09 -9.75
CA LEU A 57 -8.70 -0.07 -9.86
C LEU A 57 -7.70 -0.23 -8.73
N ARG A 58 -6.43 0.11 -8.97
CA ARG A 58 -5.44 0.31 -7.91
C ARG A 58 -4.51 1.48 -8.21
N ILE A 59 -4.18 2.27 -7.19
CA ILE A 59 -3.15 3.32 -7.23
C ILE A 59 -2.07 3.05 -6.18
N ASP A 60 -0.79 3.11 -6.57
CA ASP A 60 0.34 3.10 -5.63
C ASP A 60 1.01 4.47 -5.63
N VAL A 61 1.04 5.14 -4.48
CA VAL A 61 1.66 6.46 -4.30
C VAL A 61 3.07 6.27 -3.73
N GLY A 62 4.08 6.51 -4.57
CA GLY A 62 5.49 6.52 -4.16
C GLY A 62 5.89 7.90 -3.66
N THR A 63 6.37 8.00 -2.43
CA THR A 63 6.74 9.27 -1.78
C THR A 63 8.24 9.34 -1.47
N PRO A 64 8.85 10.53 -1.46
CA PRO A 64 10.26 10.67 -1.13
C PRO A 64 10.52 10.22 0.31
N HIS A 65 11.72 9.66 0.56
CA HIS A 65 12.09 9.10 1.86
C HIS A 65 12.11 10.14 2.99
N SER A 66 12.23 11.43 2.66
CA SER A 66 12.24 12.55 3.61
C SER A 66 10.89 12.95 4.19
N ARG A 67 9.76 12.41 3.70
CA ARG A 67 8.42 12.73 4.20
C ARG A 67 7.86 11.58 5.02
N ASP A 68 7.26 11.87 6.16
CA ASP A 68 6.61 10.83 6.94
C ASP A 68 5.31 10.33 6.27
N LEU A 69 5.14 9.01 6.20
CA LEU A 69 3.97 8.41 5.54
C LEU A 69 2.66 8.65 6.29
N LEU A 70 2.71 8.83 7.61
CA LEU A 70 1.54 8.89 8.48
C LEU A 70 1.10 10.33 8.75
N SER A 71 2.04 11.29 8.85
CA SER A 71 1.73 12.72 9.06
C SER A 71 1.81 13.61 7.82
N ASP A 72 2.76 13.37 6.91
CA ASP A 72 3.06 14.34 5.84
C ASP A 72 2.35 14.00 4.52
N VAL A 73 2.07 12.71 4.30
CA VAL A 73 1.44 12.22 3.07
C VAL A 73 -0.07 12.15 3.28
N ALA A 74 -0.79 12.85 2.40
CA ALA A 74 -2.26 12.88 2.39
C ALA A 74 -2.91 11.49 2.38
N ASP A 75 -4.19 11.47 2.75
CA ASP A 75 -4.98 10.25 2.91
C ASP A 75 -5.25 9.56 1.58
N LEU A 76 -5.41 8.24 1.61
CA LEU A 76 -5.48 7.42 0.40
C LEU A 76 -6.77 7.60 -0.40
N ASP A 77 -7.88 7.93 0.25
CA ASP A 77 -9.13 8.29 -0.42
C ASP A 77 -8.97 9.56 -1.25
N ASN A 78 -8.22 10.56 -0.76
CA ASN A 78 -7.94 11.80 -1.48
C ASN A 78 -7.14 11.56 -2.78
N TYR A 79 -6.30 10.53 -2.87
CA TYR A 79 -5.65 10.13 -4.12
C TYR A 79 -6.53 9.23 -5.00
N ALA A 80 -7.28 8.30 -4.40
CA ALA A 80 -8.06 7.30 -5.10
C ALA A 80 -9.35 7.85 -5.72
N HIS A 81 -10.09 8.67 -4.96
CA HIS A 81 -11.42 9.14 -5.34
C HIS A 81 -11.43 9.96 -6.64
N PRO A 82 -10.51 10.90 -6.92
CA PRO A 82 -10.51 11.64 -8.20
C PRO A 82 -10.42 10.72 -9.42
N ILE A 83 -9.49 9.75 -9.40
CA ILE A 83 -9.29 8.79 -10.50
C ILE A 83 -10.44 7.79 -10.60
N ALA A 84 -10.93 7.27 -9.47
CA ALA A 84 -12.09 6.39 -9.45
C ALA A 84 -13.34 7.11 -9.99
N ASN A 85 -13.54 8.38 -9.65
CA ASN A 85 -14.68 9.16 -10.09
C ASN A 85 -14.66 9.46 -11.60
N GLU A 86 -13.49 9.67 -12.19
CA GLU A 86 -13.32 9.90 -13.64
C GLU A 86 -13.47 8.59 -14.43
N LEU A 87 -12.86 7.50 -13.96
CA LEU A 87 -12.83 6.22 -14.68
C LEU A 87 -14.10 5.37 -14.51
N LYS A 88 -14.95 5.66 -13.52
CA LYS A 88 -16.10 4.83 -13.16
C LYS A 88 -17.01 4.50 -14.35
N ASN A 89 -17.53 3.29 -14.30
CA ASN A 89 -18.68 2.82 -15.05
C ASN A 89 -19.46 1.89 -14.09
N PRO A 90 -20.63 1.34 -14.47
CA PRO A 90 -21.42 0.46 -13.59
C PRO A 90 -20.69 -0.80 -13.09
N TYR A 91 -19.53 -1.14 -13.67
CA TYR A 91 -18.75 -2.33 -13.35
C TYR A 91 -17.52 -2.07 -12.47
N LEU A 92 -17.25 -0.82 -12.06
CA LEU A 92 -16.19 -0.55 -11.09
C LEU A 92 -16.67 -1.01 -9.70
N VAL A 93 -16.18 -2.17 -9.24
CA VAL A 93 -16.63 -2.82 -7.99
C VAL A 93 -15.57 -2.84 -6.89
N SER A 94 -14.31 -2.48 -7.20
CA SER A 94 -13.26 -2.38 -6.18
C SER A 94 -12.25 -1.30 -6.54
N VAL A 95 -11.77 -0.55 -5.54
CA VAL A 95 -10.68 0.42 -5.68
C VAL A 95 -9.70 0.23 -4.54
N TRP A 96 -8.43 0.07 -4.89
CA TRP A 96 -7.34 -0.06 -3.94
C TRP A 96 -6.39 1.14 -4.02
N ALA A 97 -5.78 1.49 -2.90
CA ALA A 97 -4.74 2.49 -2.85
C ALA A 97 -3.64 2.09 -1.85
N THR A 98 -2.39 2.47 -2.13
CA THR A 98 -1.27 2.34 -1.20
C THR A 98 -0.44 3.61 -1.16
N LYS A 99 0.24 3.88 -0.04
CA LYS A 99 1.32 4.88 0.05
C LYS A 99 2.57 4.27 0.66
N GLN A 100 3.71 4.48 0.02
CA GLN A 100 4.99 3.90 0.42
C GLN A 100 6.15 4.83 0.07
N ARG A 101 7.27 4.70 0.78
CA ARG A 101 8.51 5.40 0.44
C ARG A 101 9.11 4.77 -0.82
N ASP A 102 9.34 5.55 -1.88
CA ASP A 102 10.08 5.17 -3.09
C ASP A 102 11.13 6.23 -3.37
N ALA A 103 12.41 5.85 -3.44
CA ALA A 103 13.51 6.81 -3.56
C ALA A 103 13.48 7.58 -4.89
N GLN A 104 12.85 7.01 -5.93
CA GLN A 104 12.63 7.64 -7.22
C GLN A 104 11.22 8.25 -7.35
N GLN A 105 10.43 8.27 -6.26
CA GLN A 105 9.06 8.81 -6.18
C GLN A 105 8.10 8.23 -7.23
N ARG A 106 8.35 6.99 -7.67
CA ARG A 106 7.56 6.34 -8.73
C ARG A 106 6.22 5.89 -8.18
N SER A 107 5.17 6.31 -8.86
CA SER A 107 3.79 5.97 -8.55
C SER A 107 3.18 5.18 -9.72
N TYR A 108 2.21 4.31 -9.43
CA TYR A 108 1.69 3.34 -10.39
C TYR A 108 0.17 3.27 -10.37
N VAL A 109 -0.41 2.84 -11.48
CA VAL A 109 -1.84 2.51 -11.60
C VAL A 109 -2.00 1.10 -12.20
N ARG A 110 -3.04 0.38 -11.76
CA ARG A 110 -3.48 -0.88 -12.38
C ARG A 110 -4.99 -0.86 -12.58
N ILE A 111 -5.42 -1.44 -13.69
CA ILE A 111 -6.80 -1.87 -13.95
C ILE A 111 -6.74 -3.38 -14.17
N ALA A 112 -7.65 -4.12 -13.56
CA ALA A 112 -7.75 -5.58 -13.69
C ALA A 112 -9.19 -6.06 -13.56
N ASP A 113 -9.48 -7.26 -14.06
CA ASP A 113 -10.74 -7.95 -13.77
C ASP A 113 -10.91 -8.14 -12.26
N ALA A 114 -12.12 -7.89 -11.74
CA ALA A 114 -12.38 -8.01 -10.31
C ALA A 114 -12.50 -9.49 -9.92
N ARG A 115 -11.49 -9.99 -9.19
CA ARG A 115 -11.51 -11.35 -8.62
C ARG A 115 -12.10 -11.29 -7.22
N VAL A 116 -13.19 -12.02 -6.98
CA VAL A 116 -13.79 -12.17 -5.64
C VAL A 116 -12.76 -12.83 -4.70
N ALA A 117 -12.69 -12.34 -3.48
CA ALA A 117 -11.86 -12.87 -2.41
C ALA A 117 -12.73 -13.35 -1.24
N SER A 118 -12.17 -14.22 -0.39
CA SER A 118 -12.74 -14.49 0.93
C SER A 118 -12.84 -13.19 1.74
N PRO A 119 -13.85 -13.04 2.62
CA PRO A 119 -13.87 -11.93 3.55
C PRO A 119 -12.64 -11.94 4.47
N PRO A 120 -12.19 -10.77 4.96
CA PRO A 120 -11.24 -10.67 6.06
C PRO A 120 -11.71 -11.43 7.30
N GLU A 121 -10.77 -11.88 8.14
CA GLU A 121 -11.08 -12.68 9.34
C GLU A 121 -11.92 -11.90 10.37
N GLN A 122 -11.71 -10.59 10.48
CA GLN A 122 -12.42 -9.70 11.37
C GLN A 122 -13.11 -8.62 10.54
N VAL A 123 -14.44 -8.61 10.57
CA VAL A 123 -15.29 -7.63 9.89
C VAL A 123 -16.32 -7.10 10.88
N LEU A 124 -16.27 -5.80 11.14
CA LEU A 124 -17.32 -5.10 11.87
C LEU A 124 -18.44 -4.77 10.88
N MET A 125 -19.68 -5.10 11.23
CA MET A 125 -20.84 -4.88 10.36
C MET A 125 -21.65 -3.68 10.85
N VAL A 126 -21.83 -2.70 9.95
CA VAL A 126 -22.56 -1.46 10.21
C VAL A 126 -23.72 -1.33 9.23
N ARG A 127 -24.87 -0.84 9.68
CA ARG A 127 -25.97 -0.39 8.82
C ARG A 127 -26.23 1.09 9.10
N THR A 128 -26.36 1.88 8.04
CA THR A 128 -26.77 3.28 8.14
C THR A 128 -27.95 3.56 7.21
N THR A 129 -28.89 4.34 7.71
CA THR A 129 -30.09 4.81 6.99
C THR A 129 -29.99 6.30 6.67
N ALA A 130 -29.22 7.06 7.45
CA ALA A 130 -29.04 8.50 7.30
C ALA A 130 -28.52 8.94 5.91
N SER A 131 -28.81 10.19 5.54
CA SER A 131 -28.23 10.80 4.33
C SER A 131 -26.74 11.10 4.54
N VAL A 132 -25.93 10.76 3.54
CA VAL A 132 -24.46 10.94 3.52
C VAL A 132 -24.01 12.38 3.78
N GLU A 133 -24.86 13.37 3.46
CA GLU A 133 -24.60 14.79 3.65
C GLU A 133 -24.80 15.27 5.10
N LYS A 134 -25.38 14.44 5.97
CA LYS A 134 -25.71 14.78 7.36
C LYS A 134 -24.73 14.12 8.32
N ASN A 135 -24.39 14.82 9.41
CA ASN A 135 -23.56 14.26 10.49
C ASN A 135 -24.11 12.92 11.03
N ALA A 136 -25.44 12.75 11.05
CA ALA A 136 -26.11 11.51 11.41
C ALA A 136 -25.57 10.25 10.71
N PHE A 137 -25.08 10.34 9.46
CA PHE A 137 -24.45 9.21 8.77
C PHE A 137 -23.15 8.77 9.47
N LYS A 138 -22.32 9.73 9.89
CA LYS A 138 -21.10 9.48 10.66
C LYS A 138 -21.43 9.02 12.07
N ASP A 139 -22.47 9.59 12.69
CA ASP A 139 -22.89 9.25 14.05
C ASP A 139 -23.44 7.82 14.13
N GLU A 140 -24.26 7.38 13.17
CA GLU A 140 -24.74 5.99 13.05
C GLU A 140 -23.57 5.00 12.89
N ILE A 141 -22.59 5.31 12.03
CA ILE A 141 -21.41 4.46 11.82
C ILE A 141 -20.57 4.37 13.12
N LYS A 142 -20.30 5.51 13.75
CA LYS A 142 -19.51 5.62 14.97
C LYS A 142 -20.16 4.90 16.14
N ALA A 143 -21.47 5.03 16.31
CA ALA A 143 -22.25 4.30 17.31
C ALA A 143 -22.15 2.79 17.10
N ALA A 144 -22.40 2.30 15.88
CA ALA A 144 -22.31 0.87 15.56
C ALA A 144 -20.91 0.28 15.78
N VAL A 145 -19.84 1.04 15.50
CA VAL A 145 -18.45 0.63 15.79
C VAL A 145 -18.19 0.52 17.30
N TYR A 146 -18.69 1.46 18.11
CA TYR A 146 -18.59 1.37 19.57
C TYR A 146 -19.42 0.22 20.15
N GLU A 147 -20.66 0.02 19.67
CA GLU A 147 -21.57 -1.05 20.11
C GLU A 147 -21.02 -2.44 19.77
N ALA A 148 -20.30 -2.58 18.66
CA ALA A 148 -19.57 -3.80 18.31
C ALA A 148 -18.36 -4.10 19.23
N GLY A 149 -18.07 -3.25 20.22
CA GLY A 149 -16.96 -3.42 21.16
C GLY A 149 -15.59 -3.27 20.51
N ALA A 150 -15.50 -2.54 19.38
CA ALA A 150 -14.28 -2.44 18.61
C ALA A 150 -13.18 -1.72 19.40
N GLN A 151 -11.96 -2.28 19.35
CA GLN A 151 -10.79 -1.70 20.00
C GLN A 151 -10.00 -0.84 19.02
N MET A 152 -9.47 0.28 19.51
CA MET A 152 -8.58 1.15 18.75
C MET A 152 -7.29 0.40 18.37
N LEU A 153 -6.83 0.56 17.13
CA LEU A 153 -5.58 -0.04 16.66
C LEU A 153 -4.38 0.63 17.37
N PRO A 154 -3.34 -0.14 17.76
CA PRO A 154 -2.18 0.38 18.52
C PRO A 154 -1.55 1.62 17.86
N ASP A 155 -1.33 2.68 18.64
CA ASP A 155 -0.85 3.97 18.12
C ASP A 155 0.48 3.88 17.36
N GLY A 156 0.68 4.77 16.39
CA GLY A 156 1.88 4.82 15.55
C GLY A 156 2.02 3.66 14.54
N VAL A 157 1.25 2.57 14.68
CA VAL A 157 1.29 1.46 13.73
C VAL A 157 0.55 1.84 12.43
N PRO A 158 1.15 1.66 11.24
CA PRO A 158 0.47 1.85 9.96
C PRO A 158 -0.71 0.87 9.81
N VAL A 159 -1.75 1.29 9.10
CA VAL A 159 -3.03 0.57 9.04
C VAL A 159 -3.31 0.07 7.62
N ARG A 160 -3.80 -1.17 7.51
CA ARG A 160 -4.59 -1.63 6.37
C ARG A 160 -6.05 -1.47 6.73
N LEU A 161 -6.80 -0.76 5.90
CA LEU A 161 -8.25 -0.63 6.04
C LEU A 161 -8.92 -1.20 4.79
N GLU A 162 -9.88 -2.10 4.97
CA GLU A 162 -10.82 -2.44 3.90
C GLU A 162 -12.25 -2.13 4.30
N LEU A 163 -13.00 -1.55 3.37
CA LEU A 163 -14.41 -1.19 3.50
C LEU A 163 -15.18 -1.86 2.37
N SER A 164 -16.20 -2.66 2.69
CA SER A 164 -17.11 -3.23 1.71
C SER A 164 -18.51 -2.66 1.87
N PHE A 165 -19.03 -2.03 0.82
CA PHE A 165 -20.33 -1.39 0.78
C PHE A 165 -21.33 -2.28 0.05
N VAL A 166 -22.47 -2.56 0.67
CA VAL A 166 -23.66 -3.05 -0.04
C VAL A 166 -24.64 -1.89 -0.14
N ILE A 167 -25.04 -1.56 -1.37
CA ILE A 167 -25.85 -0.37 -1.70
C ILE A 167 -27.05 -0.71 -2.58
N GLY A 168 -28.18 -0.06 -2.28
CA GLY A 168 -29.32 0.05 -3.21
C GLY A 168 -29.15 1.23 -4.16
N ASN A 169 -30.08 2.18 -4.09
CA ASN A 169 -30.22 3.35 -4.95
C ASN A 169 -29.27 4.51 -4.57
N ARG A 170 -28.05 4.22 -4.12
CA ARG A 170 -27.02 5.24 -3.79
C ARG A 170 -25.76 5.06 -4.64
N GLY A 171 -25.08 6.16 -4.92
CA GLY A 171 -23.69 6.10 -5.39
C GLY A 171 -22.75 5.72 -4.24
N TRP A 172 -21.79 4.83 -4.48
CA TRP A 172 -20.88 4.35 -3.44
C TRP A 172 -19.66 5.26 -3.19
N LEU A 173 -19.11 5.92 -4.22
CA LEU A 173 -17.93 6.80 -4.06
C LEU A 173 -18.16 7.94 -3.04
N PRO A 174 -19.32 8.65 -3.01
CA PRO A 174 -19.59 9.68 -2.01
C PRO A 174 -19.65 9.17 -0.57
N LEU A 175 -19.83 7.86 -0.34
CA LEU A 175 -19.87 7.27 1.00
C LEU A 175 -18.47 7.18 1.61
N TRP A 176 -17.41 7.13 0.79
CA TRP A 176 -16.04 6.81 1.21
C TRP A 176 -15.52 7.72 2.31
N LYS A 177 -15.41 9.02 2.03
CA LYS A 177 -14.88 10.01 2.97
C LYS A 177 -15.68 10.05 4.27
N PRO A 178 -17.01 10.25 4.28
CA PRO A 178 -17.76 10.30 5.54
C PRO A 178 -17.75 8.95 6.28
N THR A 179 -17.61 7.80 5.62
CA THR A 179 -17.35 6.54 6.33
C THR A 179 -16.00 6.54 7.03
N ILE A 180 -14.92 6.96 6.36
CA ILE A 180 -13.57 7.04 6.94
C ILE A 180 -13.52 8.08 8.08
N ASP A 181 -14.09 9.27 7.88
CA ASP A 181 -14.19 10.36 8.86
C ASP A 181 -14.92 9.94 10.16
N ALA A 182 -15.66 8.83 10.16
CA ALA A 182 -16.35 8.26 11.32
C ALA A 182 -15.55 7.17 12.08
N LEU A 183 -14.35 6.80 11.60
CA LEU A 183 -13.56 5.68 12.15
C LEU A 183 -12.55 6.09 13.24
N ASP A 184 -12.73 7.24 13.90
CA ASP A 184 -11.87 7.61 15.03
C ASP A 184 -11.90 6.62 16.22
N PRO A 185 -12.93 5.77 16.46
CA PRO A 185 -12.84 4.72 17.48
C PRO A 185 -11.81 3.63 17.12
N LEU A 186 -11.50 3.45 15.83
CA LEU A 186 -10.56 2.44 15.33
C LEU A 186 -9.16 3.02 15.12
N LEU A 187 -9.09 4.24 14.60
CA LEU A 187 -7.84 4.87 14.14
C LEU A 187 -7.21 5.78 15.19
N GLY A 188 -7.98 6.21 16.19
CA GLY A 188 -7.68 7.38 17.03
C GLY A 188 -8.10 8.68 16.35
N ARG A 189 -7.92 9.82 17.05
CA ARG A 189 -8.31 11.16 16.57
C ARG A 189 -7.16 12.15 16.60
N THR A 190 -7.16 13.08 15.66
CA THR A 190 -6.15 14.15 15.56
C THR A 190 -6.38 15.24 16.59
N TYR A 191 -7.64 15.61 16.84
CA TYR A 191 -8.02 16.67 17.79
C TYR A 191 -9.11 16.17 18.74
N PRO A 192 -9.00 16.35 20.08
CA PRO A 192 -10.01 15.92 21.03
C PRO A 192 -11.43 16.45 20.72
N ASP A 193 -11.51 17.72 20.32
CA ASP A 193 -12.75 18.47 20.11
C ASP A 193 -13.33 18.36 18.69
N ASN A 194 -12.64 17.68 17.75
CA ASN A 194 -13.16 17.43 16.40
C ASN A 194 -13.53 15.95 16.24
N PRO A 195 -14.80 15.56 16.44
CA PRO A 195 -15.21 14.16 16.48
C PRO A 195 -15.20 13.45 15.12
N TYR A 196 -14.87 14.15 14.03
CA TYR A 196 -14.79 13.62 12.66
C TYR A 196 -13.44 13.89 11.99
N HIS A 197 -12.36 13.91 12.79
CA HIS A 197 -10.99 14.02 12.30
C HIS A 197 -10.17 12.83 12.85
N PRO A 198 -10.37 11.62 12.31
CA PRO A 198 -9.58 10.44 12.68
C PRO A 198 -8.09 10.65 12.39
N LEU A 199 -7.27 9.69 12.77
CA LEU A 199 -5.89 9.55 12.29
C LEU A 199 -5.87 8.68 11.01
N ASP A 200 -6.68 9.04 10.00
CA ASP A 200 -6.78 8.35 8.71
C ASP A 200 -5.50 8.45 7.87
N GLY A 201 -4.65 9.45 8.14
CA GLY A 201 -3.27 9.50 7.67
C GLY A 201 -2.46 8.22 7.99
N ARG A 202 -2.82 7.45 9.02
CA ARG A 202 -2.19 6.15 9.35
C ARG A 202 -2.45 5.05 8.32
N ILE A 203 -3.45 5.18 7.46
CA ILE A 203 -3.84 4.16 6.48
C ILE A 203 -2.83 4.14 5.32
N VAL A 204 -2.04 3.07 5.22
CA VAL A 204 -1.01 2.88 4.18
C VAL A 204 -1.43 1.89 3.10
N GLU A 205 -2.48 1.10 3.35
CA GLU A 205 -3.19 0.31 2.35
C GLU A 205 -4.70 0.45 2.56
N LEU A 206 -5.42 0.91 1.53
CA LEU A 206 -6.87 1.10 1.54
C LEU A 206 -7.49 0.20 0.45
N GLY A 207 -8.54 -0.56 0.79
CA GLY A 207 -9.36 -1.31 -0.16
C GLY A 207 -10.84 -0.96 -0.01
N MET A 208 -11.47 -0.52 -1.10
CA MET A 208 -12.88 -0.13 -1.13
C MET A 208 -13.62 -1.09 -2.06
N HIS A 209 -14.66 -1.77 -1.59
CA HIS A 209 -15.41 -2.78 -2.34
C HIS A 209 -16.89 -2.40 -2.45
N MET A 210 -17.56 -2.83 -3.52
CA MET A 210 -18.98 -2.57 -3.74
C MET A 210 -19.73 -3.80 -4.23
N GLU A 211 -20.90 -4.02 -3.63
CA GLU A 211 -21.96 -4.90 -4.12
C GLU A 211 -23.27 -4.10 -4.21
N SER A 212 -24.08 -4.36 -5.23
CA SER A 212 -25.41 -3.78 -5.33
C SER A 212 -26.46 -4.76 -4.82
N ASP A 213 -27.34 -4.28 -3.94
CA ASP A 213 -28.55 -4.94 -3.49
C ASP A 213 -29.73 -3.95 -3.56
N PRO A 214 -30.56 -4.00 -4.62
CA PRO A 214 -31.70 -3.11 -4.77
C PRO A 214 -32.72 -3.17 -3.63
N SER A 215 -32.75 -4.26 -2.84
CA SER A 215 -33.71 -4.41 -1.74
C SER A 215 -33.41 -3.48 -0.55
N LEU A 216 -32.19 -2.96 -0.44
CA LEU A 216 -31.81 -1.99 0.58
C LEU A 216 -32.45 -0.61 0.37
N GLY A 217 -32.96 -0.30 -0.82
CA GLY A 217 -33.52 1.02 -1.11
C GLY A 217 -32.48 2.13 -0.95
N TYR A 218 -32.56 2.92 0.13
CA TYR A 218 -31.55 3.93 0.48
C TYR A 218 -30.66 3.54 1.65
N ASP A 219 -30.77 2.34 2.19
CA ASP A 219 -29.87 1.88 3.25
C ASP A 219 -28.49 1.51 2.68
N VAL A 220 -27.48 1.55 3.55
CA VAL A 220 -26.12 1.08 3.26
C VAL A 220 -25.71 0.09 4.33
N LEU A 221 -25.22 -1.08 3.91
CA LEU A 221 -24.47 -1.98 4.78
C LEU A 221 -22.97 -1.77 4.53
N ILE A 222 -22.18 -1.66 5.59
CA ILE A 222 -20.74 -1.44 5.52
C ILE A 222 -20.06 -2.54 6.34
N GLY A 223 -19.17 -3.30 5.72
CA GLY A 223 -18.23 -4.20 6.38
C GLY A 223 -16.91 -3.47 6.54
N ILE A 224 -16.43 -3.33 7.76
CA ILE A 224 -15.22 -2.59 8.11
C ILE A 224 -14.20 -3.60 8.63
N ALA A 225 -13.09 -3.75 7.91
CA ALA A 225 -11.99 -4.66 8.23
C ALA A 225 -10.69 -3.86 8.46
N PRO A 226 -10.46 -3.38 9.68
CA PRO A 226 -9.22 -2.72 10.08
C PRO A 226 -8.18 -3.78 10.49
N SER A 227 -6.93 -3.61 10.09
CA SER A 227 -5.82 -4.40 10.66
C SER A 227 -4.54 -3.56 10.79
N PRO A 228 -3.65 -3.90 11.73
CA PRO A 228 -2.25 -3.50 11.64
C PRO A 228 -1.71 -3.88 10.25
N TRP A 229 -1.01 -2.97 9.60
CA TRP A 229 -0.32 -3.27 8.35
C TRP A 229 0.98 -4.01 8.67
N GLN A 230 1.17 -5.18 8.07
CA GLN A 230 2.36 -6.00 8.25
C GLN A 230 3.14 -6.07 6.93
N ALA A 231 4.40 -5.65 6.97
CA ALA A 231 5.36 -5.87 5.89
C ALA A 231 5.78 -7.35 5.90
N PHE A 232 5.17 -8.15 5.04
CA PHE A 232 5.36 -9.60 5.06
C PHE A 232 6.36 -10.10 3.99
N ASP A 233 7.45 -10.70 4.45
CA ASP A 233 8.07 -11.91 3.87
C ASP A 233 8.85 -12.66 5.00
N ARG A 234 9.32 -13.93 4.88
CA ARG A 234 9.28 -14.88 3.76
C ARG A 234 8.76 -16.25 4.25
N THR A 235 7.58 -16.65 3.76
CA THR A 235 7.11 -18.05 3.60
C THR A 235 5.77 -18.08 2.86
N GLY A 236 4.97 -17.00 2.87
CA GLY A 236 3.71 -16.96 2.12
C GLY A 236 2.96 -15.63 2.04
N ARG A 237 3.46 -14.68 1.24
CA ARG A 237 2.86 -13.34 0.93
C ARG A 237 2.82 -12.41 2.16
N ARG A 238 2.83 -11.07 2.06
CA ARG A 238 2.58 -10.11 0.97
C ARG A 238 3.51 -8.86 1.07
N ARG A 239 4.52 -8.70 0.20
CA ARG A 239 5.05 -7.36 -0.18
C ARG A 239 4.17 -6.80 -1.31
N VAL A 240 3.83 -5.51 -1.32
CA VAL A 240 2.87 -4.95 -2.31
C VAL A 240 3.48 -4.00 -3.36
N PHE A 241 4.48 -4.51 -4.09
CA PHE A 241 4.87 -4.12 -5.46
C PHE A 241 5.44 -2.71 -5.74
N GLY A 242 6.61 -2.71 -6.39
CA GLY A 242 7.24 -1.55 -7.02
C GLY A 242 8.59 -1.91 -7.67
N GLN A 243 9.40 -2.72 -6.99
CA GLN A 243 10.59 -3.35 -7.52
C GLN A 243 10.45 -4.87 -7.54
N ARG A 244 10.67 -5.49 -8.71
CA ARG A 244 11.18 -6.86 -8.75
C ARG A 244 12.64 -6.76 -8.32
N VAL A 245 12.98 -7.23 -7.12
CA VAL A 245 14.38 -7.47 -6.76
C VAL A 245 14.85 -8.69 -7.55
N THR A 246 15.28 -8.45 -8.79
CA THR A 246 16.03 -9.43 -9.57
C THR A 246 17.37 -9.62 -8.90
N CYS A 247 17.84 -10.86 -8.73
CA CYS A 247 19.19 -11.11 -8.20
C CYS A 247 20.22 -10.28 -8.98
N PRO A 248 21.02 -9.40 -8.34
CA PRO A 248 21.89 -8.46 -9.07
C PRO A 248 22.98 -9.17 -9.91
N ARG A 249 23.24 -10.46 -9.64
CA ARG A 249 24.25 -11.27 -10.31
C ARG A 249 23.72 -12.11 -11.49
N CYS A 250 22.53 -12.72 -11.36
CA CYS A 250 21.97 -13.62 -12.38
C CYS A 250 20.62 -13.16 -12.97
N ARG A 251 20.06 -12.06 -12.46
CA ARG A 251 18.75 -11.48 -12.80
C ARG A 251 17.52 -12.37 -12.59
N ALA A 252 17.66 -13.54 -11.98
CA ALA A 252 16.55 -14.43 -11.65
C ALA A 252 15.45 -13.70 -10.84
N THR A 253 14.19 -13.95 -11.19
CA THR A 253 13.03 -13.44 -10.45
C THR A 253 12.65 -14.38 -9.30
N PRO A 254 11.93 -13.91 -8.27
CA PRO A 254 11.38 -14.79 -7.23
C PRO A 254 10.61 -15.98 -7.83
N GLY A 255 11.01 -17.20 -7.47
CA GLY A 255 10.44 -18.44 -8.00
C GLY A 255 11.21 -19.08 -9.17
N GLN A 256 12.30 -18.48 -9.67
CA GLN A 256 13.26 -19.15 -10.55
C GLN A 256 14.45 -19.69 -9.74
N GLU A 257 14.96 -20.87 -10.11
CA GLU A 257 16.24 -21.36 -9.61
C GLU A 257 17.37 -20.39 -10.00
N CYS A 258 18.23 -20.07 -9.04
CA CYS A 258 19.38 -19.22 -9.27
C CYS A 258 20.55 -20.08 -9.77
N PRO A 259 21.01 -19.96 -11.03
CA PRO A 259 22.02 -20.85 -11.62
C PRO A 259 23.45 -20.58 -11.11
N THR A 260 23.60 -19.80 -10.04
CA THR A 260 24.88 -19.58 -9.36
C THR A 260 24.89 -20.32 -8.03
N SER A 261 26.07 -20.72 -7.57
CA SER A 261 26.35 -21.73 -6.52
C SER A 261 25.91 -21.37 -5.07
N TYR A 262 24.70 -20.85 -4.89
CA TYR A 262 24.15 -20.44 -3.59
C TYR A 262 23.28 -21.49 -2.91
N GLY A 263 22.83 -22.53 -3.66
CA GLY A 263 22.11 -23.69 -3.13
C GLY A 263 20.82 -23.34 -2.36
N ASP A 264 20.40 -24.26 -1.50
CA ASP A 264 19.15 -24.17 -0.72
C ASP A 264 19.10 -22.95 0.23
N ASN A 265 20.25 -22.40 0.58
CA ASN A 265 20.39 -21.25 1.50
C ASN A 265 20.21 -19.89 0.81
N HIS A 266 19.77 -19.85 -0.45
CA HIS A 266 19.49 -18.62 -1.20
C HIS A 266 18.53 -17.65 -0.48
N PRO A 267 17.42 -18.10 0.18
CA PRO A 267 16.55 -17.18 0.91
C PRO A 267 17.27 -16.48 2.05
N GLU A 268 17.93 -17.22 2.94
CA GLU A 268 18.69 -16.66 4.08
C GLU A 268 19.77 -15.69 3.60
N ARG A 269 20.48 -16.07 2.53
CA ARG A 269 21.41 -15.23 1.74
C ARG A 269 20.83 -13.83 1.46
N MET A 270 19.63 -13.78 0.90
CA MET A 270 18.95 -12.52 0.53
C MET A 270 18.48 -11.69 1.73
N ALA A 271 18.09 -12.31 2.85
CA ALA A 271 17.69 -11.54 4.05
C ALA A 271 18.89 -10.92 4.77
N ALA A 272 20.03 -11.59 4.82
CA ALA A 272 21.27 -10.98 5.29
C ALA A 272 21.65 -9.78 4.40
N PHE A 273 21.54 -9.92 3.07
CA PHE A 273 21.83 -8.81 2.15
C PHE A 273 20.87 -7.62 2.28
N ASP A 274 19.55 -7.85 2.41
CA ASP A 274 18.58 -6.78 2.66
C ASP A 274 18.90 -6.05 3.99
N ARG A 275 19.18 -6.78 5.10
CA ARG A 275 19.62 -6.18 6.37
C ARG A 275 20.88 -5.34 6.23
N SER A 276 21.90 -5.85 5.56
CA SER A 276 23.16 -5.13 5.31
C SER A 276 22.93 -3.83 4.53
N ARG A 277 22.06 -3.84 3.51
CA ARG A 277 21.71 -2.63 2.75
C ARG A 277 20.96 -1.62 3.63
N ASP A 278 20.02 -2.07 4.47
CA ASP A 278 19.26 -1.19 5.34
C ASP A 278 20.17 -0.50 6.37
N VAL A 279 21.19 -1.20 6.90
CA VAL A 279 22.23 -0.60 7.75
C VAL A 279 23.10 0.40 6.98
N ALA A 280 23.54 0.07 5.75
CA ALA A 280 24.28 1.01 4.91
C ALA A 280 23.51 2.30 4.65
N HIS A 281 22.21 2.20 4.34
CA HIS A 281 21.34 3.36 4.16
C HIS A 281 21.16 4.18 5.46
N ALA A 282 21.05 3.53 6.62
CA ALA A 282 21.02 4.23 7.91
C ALA A 282 22.31 5.01 8.19
N MET A 283 23.44 4.60 7.61
CA MET A 283 24.73 5.28 7.65
C MET A 283 24.95 6.29 6.50
N GLY A 284 23.94 6.53 5.65
CA GLY A 284 24.03 7.43 4.50
C GLY A 284 24.83 6.90 3.31
N LEU A 285 25.08 5.59 3.28
CA LEU A 285 25.84 4.89 2.24
C LEU A 285 24.89 4.30 1.17
N GLY A 286 25.44 4.05 -0.02
CA GLY A 286 24.68 3.53 -1.17
C GLY A 286 24.48 2.01 -1.16
N ASP A 287 23.75 1.49 -2.14
CA ASP A 287 23.39 0.07 -2.27
C ASP A 287 24.57 -0.89 -2.54
N THR A 288 25.76 -0.35 -2.81
CA THR A 288 26.96 -1.12 -3.19
C THR A 288 28.13 -0.71 -2.29
N ALA A 289 28.64 -1.66 -1.51
CA ALA A 289 29.85 -1.49 -0.72
C ALA A 289 31.05 -1.15 -1.61
N THR A 290 31.82 -0.13 -1.24
CA THR A 290 33.06 0.29 -1.92
C THR A 290 34.21 0.35 -0.93
N ASP A 291 35.45 0.33 -1.43
CA ASP A 291 36.67 0.41 -0.61
C ASP A 291 36.86 1.78 0.08
N THR A 292 35.91 2.71 -0.11
CA THR A 292 35.86 4.03 0.53
C THR A 292 34.87 4.10 1.70
N TRP A 293 34.22 2.97 2.06
CA TRP A 293 33.34 2.90 3.23
C TRP A 293 34.16 2.77 4.52
N PRO A 294 33.70 3.33 5.66
CA PRO A 294 34.31 3.08 6.96
C PRO A 294 34.35 1.58 7.30
N ASP A 295 35.38 1.14 8.03
CA ASP A 295 35.54 -0.27 8.39
C ASP A 295 34.37 -0.77 9.26
N GLU A 296 33.83 0.05 10.15
CA GLU A 296 32.62 -0.28 10.93
C GLU A 296 31.39 -0.46 10.04
N ALA A 297 31.26 0.29 8.94
CA ALA A 297 30.18 0.12 7.98
C ALA A 297 30.37 -1.14 7.12
N LEU A 298 31.61 -1.46 6.75
CA LEU A 298 31.94 -2.73 6.06
C LEU A 298 31.71 -3.93 6.99
N VAL A 299 32.07 -3.84 8.26
CA VAL A 299 31.79 -4.88 9.27
C VAL A 299 30.29 -5.03 9.48
N ALA A 300 29.52 -3.95 9.56
CA ALA A 300 28.07 -4.05 9.66
C ALA A 300 27.40 -4.60 8.38
N PHE A 301 27.95 -4.28 7.20
CA PHE A 301 27.45 -4.77 5.91
C PHE A 301 27.81 -6.25 5.63
N TYR A 302 28.93 -6.76 6.16
CA TYR A 302 29.38 -8.15 5.91
C TYR A 302 29.26 -9.08 7.13
N GLY A 303 29.05 -8.56 8.34
CA GLY A 303 29.32 -9.24 9.62
C GLY A 303 28.41 -10.42 9.98
N GLU A 304 27.26 -10.58 9.33
CA GLU A 304 26.39 -11.75 9.50
C GLU A 304 26.66 -12.87 8.47
N TRP A 305 27.63 -12.70 7.56
CA TRP A 305 28.03 -13.80 6.68
C TRP A 305 28.95 -14.77 7.44
N PRO A 306 28.71 -16.10 7.38
CA PRO A 306 29.65 -17.08 7.90
C PRO A 306 30.87 -17.18 6.97
N THR A 307 31.74 -16.17 6.98
CA THR A 307 33.02 -16.19 6.30
C THR A 307 34.03 -16.93 7.16
N SER A 308 34.16 -18.24 6.95
CA SER A 308 35.21 -19.08 7.53
C SER A 308 36.58 -18.78 6.90
N ARG A 309 37.08 -17.55 7.10
CA ARG A 309 38.48 -17.12 6.91
C ARG A 309 38.69 -15.78 7.61
N ALA A 310 39.67 -15.74 8.50
CA ALA A 310 40.15 -14.50 9.08
C ALA A 310 40.86 -13.63 8.02
N TRP A 311 40.94 -12.34 8.32
CA TRP A 311 41.84 -11.40 7.65
C TRP A 311 43.28 -11.94 7.67
N ASP A 312 44.06 -11.68 6.62
CA ASP A 312 45.51 -11.89 6.72
C ASP A 312 46.14 -10.81 7.62
N THR A 313 47.37 -11.06 8.09
CA THR A 313 48.09 -10.17 9.00
C THR A 313 48.49 -8.83 8.37
N GLY A 314 48.14 -8.57 7.10
CA GLY A 314 48.32 -7.31 6.39
C GLY A 314 47.03 -6.54 6.09
N GLY A 315 45.85 -7.06 6.49
CA GLY A 315 44.57 -6.34 6.40
C GLY A 315 43.96 -6.24 5.01
N GLN A 316 44.39 -7.02 4.01
CA GLN A 316 43.81 -6.98 2.66
C GLN A 316 42.82 -8.12 2.39
N LYS A 317 41.69 -7.80 1.73
CA LYS A 317 40.72 -8.80 1.25
C LYS A 317 41.24 -9.48 -0.02
N ARG A 318 41.33 -10.81 -0.01
CA ARG A 318 41.45 -11.63 -1.24
C ARG A 318 40.07 -12.06 -1.72
N ALA A 319 39.81 -11.94 -3.03
CA ALA A 319 38.64 -12.53 -3.67
C ALA A 319 38.66 -14.06 -3.55
N PRO A 320 37.50 -14.73 -3.38
CA PRO A 320 37.44 -16.18 -3.16
C PRO A 320 37.81 -16.96 -4.42
N LYS A 321 38.77 -17.90 -4.30
CA LYS A 321 38.92 -19.01 -5.24
C LYS A 321 37.96 -20.12 -4.82
N ILE A 322 37.03 -20.48 -5.70
CA ILE A 322 36.09 -21.59 -5.50
C ILE A 322 36.77 -22.88 -5.95
N GLY A 323 36.92 -23.83 -5.03
CA GLY A 323 37.25 -25.24 -5.31
C GLY A 323 36.01 -26.12 -5.11
N PRO A 324 35.99 -27.34 -5.67
CA PRO A 324 34.77 -28.16 -5.74
C PRO A 324 34.35 -28.82 -4.41
N ASP A 325 35.24 -28.88 -3.40
CA ASP A 325 35.09 -29.80 -2.27
C ASP A 325 34.70 -29.10 -0.95
N TRP A 326 33.41 -28.81 -0.75
CA TRP A 326 32.82 -28.59 0.60
C TRP A 326 31.38 -29.09 0.67
N THR A 327 31.08 -29.89 1.69
CA THR A 327 29.74 -30.42 2.02
C THR A 327 29.34 -30.04 3.44
N LEU A 328 28.04 -29.73 3.60
CA LEU A 328 27.32 -29.31 4.81
C LEU A 328 27.78 -27.97 5.40
#